data_AF-A0A521W303-F1
#
_entry.id   AF-A0A521W303-F1
#
_cell.length_a   1.000
_cell.length_b   1.000
_cell.length_c   1.000
_cell.angle_alpha   90.00
_cell.angle_beta   90.00
_cell.angle_gamma   90.00
#
_symmetry.space_group_name_H-M   'P 1'
#
loop_
_entity.id
_entity.type
_entity.pdbx_description
1 polymer ?
#
loop_
_entity_poly.entity_id
_entity_poly.type
_entity_poly.pdbx_seq_one_letter_code
_entity_poly.pdbx_strand_id
1 'polypeptide(L)'
;MSAPPEEPPGKRSHQGLRRAFLVAVHLYIVFHLLAWYVFDWDIWGKTAMVGVLSLAAGRINAAAVMVAVLLLSIFLYGRFFCGWFCHLRGAIELADWVMRRLGLKGYARLRDRNQLLNTRYRWHFRGVAMLILLTPVMAWWLAGKAHLDLDPEAMRPLADLPGYNNQLFAESAPVNFEMGFNVPDLLIGLGATLFILFVIAFVLNYFYGQGAFCRILCPYAVLFSGLMNLSPLQKKITRVGDCTGCRKCSSNCPQGIDVSREIHHYDGKVTNRECIKCYRCVDTCSHNVLADRRGPAVAQLTPRKEYDRVPWLSPTRNLQVIEPIARGYDAASIVAAVIAGAITSVFGGFWFYVGAIFGFIGCRQLLIYVLGPDSQSRHQRRRGAAADGVDSSPPA
;
A
#
# COMPACT_ATOMS: atom_id res chain seq x y z
N MET A 1 15.54 34.39 18.48
CA MET A 1 14.68 34.01 17.33
C MET A 1 15.60 33.85 16.11
N SER A 2 15.97 32.62 15.76
CA SER A 2 16.73 32.36 14.52
C SER A 2 15.77 32.48 13.33
N ALA A 3 16.11 33.31 12.35
CA ALA A 3 15.33 33.48 11.12
C ALA A 3 15.02 32.11 10.47
N PRO A 4 13.84 31.94 9.83
CA PRO A 4 13.59 30.77 9.01
C PRO A 4 14.66 30.71 7.90
N PRO A 5 15.26 29.53 7.62
CA PRO A 5 16.23 29.42 6.54
C PRO A 5 15.57 29.82 5.22
N GLU A 6 16.20 30.74 4.49
CA GLU A 6 15.77 31.15 3.14
C GLU A 6 15.54 29.91 2.26
N GLU A 7 14.37 29.84 1.64
CA GLU A 7 14.03 28.77 0.70
C GLU A 7 14.98 28.84 -0.51
N PRO A 8 15.73 27.76 -0.82
CA PRO A 8 16.55 27.74 -2.02
C PRO A 8 15.67 27.81 -3.28
N PRO A 9 16.18 28.39 -4.38
CA PRO A 9 15.37 28.78 -5.53
C PRO A 9 14.59 27.63 -6.15
N GLY A 10 13.29 27.86 -6.36
CA GLY A 10 12.50 27.32 -7.47
C GLY A 10 12.30 25.80 -7.52
N LYS A 11 12.24 25.10 -6.38
CA LYS A 11 11.94 23.67 -6.42
C LYS A 11 10.47 23.41 -6.77
N ARG A 12 10.20 22.96 -8.00
CA ARG A 12 8.88 22.50 -8.40
C ARG A 12 8.49 21.25 -7.59
N SER A 13 7.48 21.39 -6.74
CA SER A 13 6.91 20.25 -6.00
C SER A 13 6.24 19.28 -6.96
N HIS A 14 6.54 17.98 -6.83
CA HIS A 14 5.88 16.94 -7.61
C HIS A 14 4.45 16.68 -7.15
N GLN A 15 4.06 17.15 -5.95
CA GLN A 15 2.79 16.79 -5.34
C GLN A 15 1.57 17.34 -6.10
N GLY A 16 1.67 18.55 -6.69
CA GLY A 16 0.58 19.13 -7.48
C GLY A 16 0.27 18.28 -8.72
N LEU A 17 1.31 18.01 -9.53
CA LEU A 17 1.21 17.16 -10.71
C LEU A 17 0.73 15.75 -10.34
N ARG A 18 1.29 15.16 -9.29
CA ARG A 18 0.90 13.82 -8.82
C ARG A 18 -0.58 13.74 -8.42
N ARG A 19 -1.11 14.75 -7.73
CA ARG A 19 -2.55 14.81 -7.41
C ARG A 19 -3.39 14.91 -8.67
N ALA A 20 -2.96 15.70 -9.65
CA ALA A 20 -3.64 15.79 -10.94
C ALA A 20 -3.71 14.42 -11.65
N PHE A 21 -2.62 13.65 -11.66
CA PHE A 21 -2.61 12.28 -12.20
C PHE A 21 -3.59 11.35 -11.46
N LEU A 22 -3.62 11.38 -10.13
CA LEU A 22 -4.55 10.55 -9.35
C LEU A 22 -6.01 10.91 -9.63
N VAL A 23 -6.33 12.21 -9.75
CA VAL A 23 -7.68 12.67 -10.13
C VAL A 23 -8.00 12.26 -11.56
N ALA A 24 -7.07 12.44 -12.51
CA ALA A 24 -7.24 12.07 -13.90
C ALA A 24 -7.55 10.58 -14.07
N VAL A 25 -6.94 9.69 -13.29
CA VAL A 25 -7.27 8.25 -13.33
C VAL A 25 -8.72 8.00 -12.92
N HIS A 26 -9.23 8.67 -11.88
CA HIS A 26 -10.62 8.49 -11.47
C HIS A 26 -11.59 9.07 -12.51
N LEU A 27 -11.27 10.24 -13.08
CA LEU A 27 -12.04 10.82 -14.18
C LEU A 27 -12.04 9.91 -15.40
N TYR A 28 -10.91 9.29 -15.73
CA TYR A 28 -10.81 8.30 -16.80
C TYR A 28 -11.67 7.07 -16.52
N ILE A 29 -11.66 6.53 -15.30
CA ILE A 29 -12.52 5.39 -14.93
C ILE A 29 -13.99 5.75 -15.10
N VAL A 30 -14.41 6.92 -14.59
CA VAL A 30 -15.79 7.42 -14.74
C VAL A 30 -16.14 7.57 -16.22
N PHE A 31 -15.29 8.24 -17.00
CA PHE A 31 -15.49 8.45 -18.42
C PHE A 31 -15.57 7.13 -19.20
N HIS A 32 -14.65 6.19 -18.96
CA HIS A 32 -14.64 4.90 -19.61
C HIS A 32 -15.93 4.13 -19.33
N LEU A 33 -16.39 4.11 -18.07
CA LEU A 33 -17.65 3.47 -17.70
C LEU A 33 -18.85 4.16 -18.35
N LEU A 34 -18.90 5.49 -18.37
CA LEU A 34 -19.99 6.22 -19.04
C LEU A 34 -19.98 5.97 -20.55
N ALA A 35 -18.82 6.04 -21.20
CA ALA A 35 -18.63 5.75 -22.62
C ALA A 35 -19.18 4.36 -22.98
N TRP A 36 -18.84 3.36 -22.17
CA TRP A 36 -19.25 1.97 -22.41
C TRP A 36 -20.74 1.73 -22.18
N TYR A 37 -21.28 2.20 -21.05
CA TYR A 37 -22.62 1.82 -20.59
C TYR A 37 -23.72 2.82 -20.95
N VAL A 38 -23.36 4.07 -21.31
CA VAL A 38 -24.33 5.12 -21.65
C VAL A 38 -24.28 5.45 -23.14
N PHE A 39 -23.10 5.41 -23.74
CA PHE A 39 -22.88 5.80 -25.13
C PHE A 39 -22.60 4.62 -26.06
N ASP A 40 -22.58 3.38 -25.54
CA ASP A 40 -22.25 2.15 -26.28
C ASP A 40 -20.92 2.24 -27.06
N TRP A 41 -19.96 3.03 -26.57
CA TRP A 41 -18.64 3.20 -27.17
C TRP A 41 -17.69 2.10 -26.69
N ASP A 42 -17.75 0.95 -27.34
CA ASP A 42 -17.00 -0.26 -26.99
C ASP A 42 -15.55 -0.31 -27.49
N ILE A 43 -14.99 0.85 -27.86
CA ILE A 43 -13.64 1.01 -28.44
C ILE A 43 -12.53 0.39 -27.56
N TRP A 44 -12.71 0.42 -26.25
CA TRP A 44 -11.75 -0.11 -25.27
C TRP A 44 -12.40 -1.29 -24.54
N GLY A 45 -11.85 -2.50 -24.67
CA GLY A 45 -12.35 -3.67 -23.92
C GLY A 45 -12.29 -3.49 -22.40
N LYS A 46 -13.00 -4.33 -21.64
CA LYS A 46 -13.11 -4.27 -20.16
C LYS A 46 -11.73 -4.14 -19.49
N THR A 47 -11.42 -2.96 -18.92
CA THR A 47 -10.10 -2.67 -18.33
C THR A 47 -9.90 -3.23 -16.91
N ALA A 48 -10.48 -4.38 -16.60
CA ALA A 48 -10.40 -4.97 -15.27
C ALA A 48 -9.06 -5.70 -15.03
N MET A 49 -8.64 -5.85 -13.78
CA MET A 49 -7.45 -6.64 -13.40
C MET A 49 -7.61 -8.16 -13.61
N VAL A 50 -8.65 -8.59 -14.31
CA VAL A 50 -8.83 -9.94 -14.88
C VAL A 50 -7.72 -10.27 -15.88
N GLY A 51 -6.94 -9.29 -16.34
CA GLY A 51 -5.82 -9.48 -17.26
C GLY A 51 -4.79 -10.53 -16.84
N VAL A 52 -4.59 -10.77 -15.53
CA VAL A 52 -3.73 -11.85 -15.04
C VAL A 52 -4.31 -13.22 -15.44
N LEU A 53 -5.63 -13.38 -15.34
CA LEU A 53 -6.35 -14.59 -15.72
C LEU A 53 -6.38 -14.75 -17.24
N SER A 54 -6.57 -13.66 -17.99
CA SER A 54 -6.52 -13.69 -19.45
C SER A 54 -5.13 -14.09 -19.97
N LEU A 55 -4.06 -13.55 -19.39
CA LEU A 55 -2.69 -13.98 -19.69
C LEU A 55 -2.44 -15.44 -19.34
N ALA A 56 -2.90 -15.89 -18.16
CA ALA A 56 -2.76 -17.30 -17.74
C ALA A 56 -3.55 -18.26 -18.65
N ALA A 57 -4.65 -17.78 -19.24
CA ALA A 57 -5.44 -18.50 -20.24
C ALA A 57 -4.83 -18.50 -21.66
N GLY A 58 -3.69 -17.81 -21.87
CA GLY A 58 -3.09 -17.64 -23.19
C GLY A 58 -3.86 -16.67 -24.11
N ARG A 59 -4.81 -15.88 -23.60
CA ARG A 59 -5.61 -14.92 -24.38
C ARG A 59 -4.99 -13.52 -24.30
N ILE A 60 -4.71 -12.91 -25.45
CA ILE A 60 -4.22 -11.53 -25.55
C ILE A 60 -5.41 -10.60 -25.79
N ASN A 61 -6.00 -10.10 -24.70
CA ASN A 61 -7.06 -9.09 -24.74
C ASN A 61 -6.60 -7.77 -24.11
N ALA A 62 -7.44 -6.73 -24.13
CA ALA A 62 -7.12 -5.41 -23.56
C ALA A 62 -6.65 -5.48 -22.09
N ALA A 63 -7.27 -6.35 -21.29
CA ALA A 63 -6.89 -6.56 -19.89
C ALA A 63 -5.50 -7.19 -19.73
N ALA A 64 -5.17 -8.19 -20.55
CA ALA A 64 -3.86 -8.84 -20.59
C ALA A 64 -2.76 -7.86 -20.99
N VAL A 65 -3.00 -7.05 -22.03
CA VAL A 65 -2.07 -6.00 -22.46
C VAL A 65 -1.86 -4.98 -21.35
N MET A 66 -2.93 -4.54 -20.69
CA MET A 66 -2.83 -3.61 -19.55
C MET A 66 -1.97 -4.17 -18.41
N VAL A 67 -2.17 -5.44 -18.05
CA VAL A 67 -1.36 -6.10 -17.00
C VAL A 67 0.10 -6.23 -17.42
N ALA A 68 0.37 -6.65 -18.66
CA ALA A 68 1.73 -6.75 -19.19
C ALA A 68 2.45 -5.38 -19.18
N VAL A 69 1.77 -4.34 -19.66
CA VAL A 69 2.28 -2.95 -19.62
C VAL A 69 2.52 -2.50 -18.18
N LEU A 70 1.62 -2.82 -17.25
CA LEU A 70 1.77 -2.47 -15.84
C LEU A 70 3.00 -3.18 -15.23
N LEU A 71 3.16 -4.49 -15.45
CA LEU A 71 4.31 -5.25 -14.95
C LEU A 71 5.62 -4.76 -15.57
N LEU A 72 5.63 -4.50 -16.88
CA LEU A 72 6.78 -3.94 -17.58
C LEU A 72 7.13 -2.54 -17.05
N SER A 73 6.12 -1.69 -16.82
CA SER A 73 6.33 -0.36 -16.23
C SER A 73 6.94 -0.45 -14.84
N ILE A 74 6.54 -1.44 -14.03
CA ILE A 74 7.11 -1.66 -12.70
C ILE A 74 8.53 -2.20 -12.81
N PHE A 75 8.78 -3.10 -13.75
CA PHE A 75 10.12 -3.59 -14.01
C PHE A 75 11.06 -2.46 -14.43
N LEU A 76 10.64 -1.53 -15.30
CA LEU A 76 11.51 -0.45 -15.80
C LEU A 76 11.61 0.76 -14.85
N TYR A 77 10.49 1.17 -14.24
CA TYR A 77 10.39 2.39 -13.43
C TYR A 77 10.20 2.12 -11.94
N GLY A 78 10.16 0.87 -11.50
CA GLY A 78 9.82 0.49 -10.12
C GLY A 78 8.34 0.76 -9.84
N ARG A 79 7.96 0.83 -8.57
CA ARG A 79 6.56 1.04 -8.14
C ARG A 79 6.03 2.47 -8.34
N PHE A 80 6.46 3.16 -9.40
CA PHE A 80 5.95 4.48 -9.79
C PHE A 80 4.43 4.46 -10.01
N PHE A 81 3.90 3.43 -10.66
CA PHE A 81 2.46 3.24 -10.86
C PHE A 81 1.67 3.32 -9.53
N CYS A 82 2.15 2.66 -8.48
CA CYS A 82 1.53 2.68 -7.15
C CYS A 82 1.46 4.10 -6.56
N GLY A 83 2.43 4.96 -6.88
CA GLY A 83 2.49 6.33 -6.41
C GLY A 83 1.61 7.30 -7.20
N TRP A 84 1.47 7.10 -8.51
CA TRP A 84 0.96 8.11 -9.45
C TRP A 84 -0.36 7.77 -10.12
N PHE A 85 -0.65 6.49 -10.34
CA PHE A 85 -1.82 6.04 -11.13
C PHE A 85 -2.73 5.09 -10.38
N CYS A 86 -2.28 4.47 -9.29
CA CYS A 86 -3.11 3.55 -8.54
C CYS A 86 -4.33 4.27 -7.92
N HIS A 87 -5.55 3.90 -8.32
CA HIS A 87 -6.78 4.51 -7.81
C HIS A 87 -6.94 4.31 -6.28
N LEU A 88 -6.53 3.14 -5.73
CA LEU A 88 -6.50 2.93 -4.27
C LEU A 88 -5.60 3.95 -3.56
N ARG A 89 -4.52 4.40 -4.21
CA ARG A 89 -3.66 5.44 -3.65
C ARG A 89 -4.38 6.79 -3.58
N GLY A 90 -5.22 7.10 -4.56
CA GLY A 90 -6.12 8.24 -4.53
C GLY A 90 -7.05 8.19 -3.33
N ALA A 91 -7.75 7.07 -3.12
CA ALA A 91 -8.65 6.88 -1.98
C ALA A 91 -7.93 7.03 -0.62
N ILE A 92 -6.71 6.47 -0.49
CA ILE A 92 -5.89 6.59 0.72
C ILE A 92 -5.50 8.05 1.01
N GLU A 93 -5.20 8.83 -0.01
CA GLU A 93 -4.83 10.24 0.18
C GLU A 93 -6.04 11.15 0.38
N LEU A 94 -7.17 10.82 -0.23
CA LEU A 94 -8.44 11.45 0.07
C LEU A 94 -8.82 11.21 1.54
N ALA A 95 -8.73 9.97 2.03
CA ALA A 95 -8.97 9.65 3.44
C ALA A 95 -8.02 10.42 4.37
N ASP A 96 -6.71 10.47 4.07
CA ASP A 96 -5.75 11.29 4.81
C ASP A 96 -6.16 12.78 4.85
N TRP A 97 -6.56 13.34 3.71
CA TRP A 97 -6.99 14.73 3.62
C TRP A 97 -8.28 14.99 4.44
N VAL A 98 -9.29 14.12 4.34
CA VAL A 98 -10.54 14.24 5.11
C VAL A 98 -10.25 14.20 6.61
N MET A 99 -9.46 13.22 7.09
CA MET A 99 -9.14 13.12 8.52
C MET A 99 -8.34 14.33 9.04
N ARG A 100 -7.49 14.94 8.21
CA ARG A 100 -6.81 16.21 8.55
C ARG A 100 -7.81 17.35 8.70
N ARG A 101 -8.77 17.44 7.77
CA ARG A 101 -9.78 18.50 7.76
C ARG A 101 -10.74 18.39 8.94
N LEU A 102 -11.08 17.16 9.33
CA LEU A 102 -11.90 16.85 10.51
C LEU A 102 -11.13 16.97 11.85
N GLY A 103 -9.81 17.19 11.82
CA GLY A 103 -9.03 17.40 13.05
C GLY A 103 -8.96 16.18 13.99
N LEU A 104 -9.00 14.96 13.46
CA LEU A 104 -9.00 13.74 14.26
C LEU A 104 -7.68 13.59 15.06
N LYS A 105 -7.73 13.89 16.37
CA LYS A 105 -6.57 13.90 17.27
C LYS A 105 -5.79 12.58 17.32
N GLY A 106 -6.49 11.44 17.21
CA GLY A 106 -5.87 10.11 17.16
C GLY A 106 -4.95 9.94 15.96
N TYR A 107 -5.48 10.22 14.77
CA TYR A 107 -4.74 10.16 13.52
C TYR A 107 -3.61 11.20 13.45
N ALA A 108 -3.86 12.43 13.91
CA ALA A 108 -2.85 13.48 13.96
C ALA A 108 -1.64 13.06 14.80
N ARG A 109 -1.85 12.48 16.00
CA ARG A 109 -0.76 11.95 16.84
C ARG A 109 0.07 10.89 16.13
N LEU A 110 -0.58 9.93 15.45
CA LEU A 110 0.13 8.89 14.70
C LEU A 110 0.99 9.50 13.59
N ARG A 111 0.49 10.52 12.89
CA ARG A 111 1.25 11.14 11.80
C ARG A 111 2.35 12.08 12.28
N ASP A 112 2.11 12.89 13.31
CA ASP A 112 3.11 13.84 13.82
C ASP A 112 4.31 13.11 14.43
N ARG A 113 4.06 11.99 15.12
CA ARG A 113 5.11 11.06 15.57
C ARG A 113 5.64 10.17 14.45
N ASN A 114 5.02 10.23 13.28
CA ASN A 114 5.22 9.34 12.13
C ASN A 114 5.29 7.86 12.55
N GLN A 115 4.39 7.49 13.47
CA GLN A 115 4.19 6.14 13.96
C GLN A 115 3.33 5.37 12.96
N LEU A 116 4.00 4.98 11.87
CA LEU A 116 3.40 4.22 10.78
C LEU A 116 3.53 2.73 11.12
N LEU A 117 2.49 2.20 11.78
CA LEU A 117 2.44 0.82 12.25
C LEU A 117 2.60 -0.18 11.10
N ASN A 118 3.43 -1.19 11.31
CA ASN A 118 3.72 -2.19 10.32
C ASN A 118 3.88 -3.57 10.98
N THR A 119 3.18 -4.58 10.46
CA THR A 119 3.26 -5.94 10.98
C THR A 119 4.53 -6.62 10.50
N ARG A 120 5.09 -7.50 11.32
CA ARG A 120 6.30 -8.25 10.96
C ARG A 120 5.96 -9.32 9.94
N TYR A 121 4.82 -9.98 10.12
CA TYR A 121 4.34 -11.04 9.25
C TYR A 121 3.49 -10.53 8.08
N ARG A 122 3.56 -9.21 7.76
CA ARG A 122 2.80 -8.61 6.64
C ARG A 122 2.96 -9.34 5.32
N TRP A 123 4.15 -9.88 5.01
CA TRP A 123 4.37 -10.58 3.74
C TRP A 123 3.62 -11.89 3.70
N HIS A 124 3.52 -12.60 4.83
CA HIS A 124 2.66 -13.77 4.95
C HIS A 124 1.20 -13.37 4.85
N PHE A 125 0.77 -12.30 5.52
CA PHE A 125 -0.62 -11.85 5.44
C PHE A 125 -1.03 -11.46 4.01
N ARG A 126 -0.23 -10.63 3.33
CA ARG A 126 -0.46 -10.26 1.93
C ARG A 126 -0.37 -11.48 1.00
N GLY A 127 0.55 -12.42 1.28
CA GLY A 127 0.70 -13.66 0.52
C GLY A 127 -0.50 -14.59 0.68
N VAL A 128 -1.02 -14.75 1.89
CA VAL A 128 -2.26 -15.50 2.17
C VAL A 128 -3.46 -14.82 1.53
N ALA A 129 -3.58 -13.49 1.66
CA ALA A 129 -4.64 -12.75 0.97
C ALA A 129 -4.56 -12.92 -0.56
N MET A 130 -3.35 -12.88 -1.14
CA MET A 130 -3.14 -13.13 -2.57
C MET A 130 -3.47 -14.59 -2.93
N LEU A 131 -3.08 -15.56 -2.12
CA LEU A 131 -3.42 -16.98 -2.33
C LEU A 131 -4.93 -17.21 -2.28
N ILE A 132 -5.64 -16.63 -1.32
CA ILE A 132 -7.10 -16.70 -1.22
C ILE A 132 -7.75 -16.15 -2.50
N LEU A 133 -7.29 -15.00 -2.99
CA LEU A 133 -7.78 -14.43 -4.26
C LEU A 133 -7.45 -15.30 -5.48
N LEU A 134 -6.35 -16.04 -5.46
CA LEU A 134 -5.96 -16.97 -6.51
C LEU A 134 -6.61 -18.36 -6.35
N THR A 135 -7.19 -18.67 -5.19
CA THR A 135 -7.75 -19.99 -4.88
C THR A 135 -8.84 -20.44 -5.86
N PRO A 136 -9.84 -19.61 -6.24
CA PRO A 136 -10.83 -20.04 -7.24
C PRO A 136 -10.20 -20.38 -8.59
N VAL A 137 -9.13 -19.67 -8.96
CA VAL A 137 -8.37 -19.90 -10.20
C VAL A 137 -7.59 -21.22 -10.11
N MET A 138 -6.90 -21.42 -8.99
CA MET A 138 -6.12 -22.63 -8.74
C MET A 138 -7.02 -23.87 -8.65
N ALA A 139 -8.16 -23.78 -7.94
CA ALA A 139 -9.12 -24.87 -7.83
C ALA A 139 -9.71 -25.25 -9.20
N TRP A 140 -9.99 -24.24 -10.03
CA TRP A 140 -10.49 -24.44 -11.38
C TRP A 140 -9.43 -25.09 -12.30
N TRP A 141 -8.16 -24.68 -12.21
CA TRP A 141 -7.03 -25.30 -12.93
C TRP A 141 -6.77 -26.75 -12.48
N LEU A 142 -6.81 -27.01 -11.17
CA LEU A 142 -6.62 -28.34 -10.58
C LEU A 142 -7.76 -29.31 -10.92
N ALA A 143 -8.96 -28.81 -11.22
CA ALA A 143 -10.10 -29.62 -11.66
C ALA A 143 -9.96 -30.16 -13.10
N GLY A 144 -8.78 -30.05 -13.73
CA GLY A 144 -8.50 -30.54 -15.09
C GLY A 144 -9.14 -29.71 -16.20
N LYS A 145 -9.85 -28.63 -15.85
CA LYS A 145 -10.39 -27.65 -16.78
C LYS A 145 -9.27 -26.67 -17.08
N ALA A 146 -8.32 -27.03 -17.95
CA ALA A 146 -7.16 -26.19 -18.27
C ALA A 146 -7.44 -25.14 -19.35
N HIS A 147 -8.58 -25.25 -20.04
CA HIS A 147 -9.06 -24.29 -21.05
C HIS A 147 -9.93 -23.25 -20.35
N LEU A 148 -9.40 -22.05 -20.10
CA LEU A 148 -10.15 -20.97 -19.47
C LEU A 148 -11.27 -20.55 -20.44
N ASP A 149 -12.42 -21.20 -20.31
CA ASP A 149 -13.70 -20.81 -20.90
C ASP A 149 -14.38 -19.71 -20.08
N LEU A 150 -13.60 -18.97 -19.28
CA LEU A 150 -13.99 -17.61 -18.92
C LEU A 150 -13.69 -16.78 -20.15
N ASP A 151 -14.69 -16.57 -20.99
CA ASP A 151 -14.63 -15.52 -21.98
C ASP A 151 -14.49 -14.18 -21.24
N PRO A 152 -13.28 -13.56 -21.23
CA PRO A 152 -13.07 -12.33 -20.47
C PRO A 152 -13.86 -11.17 -21.07
N GLU A 153 -14.27 -11.31 -22.34
CA GLU A 153 -15.14 -10.37 -23.04
C GLU A 153 -16.59 -10.59 -22.60
N ALA A 154 -17.01 -11.84 -22.39
CA ALA A 154 -18.32 -12.18 -21.81
C ALA A 154 -18.40 -12.06 -20.29
N MET A 155 -17.36 -11.59 -19.58
CA MET A 155 -17.41 -11.39 -18.12
C MET A 155 -18.37 -10.24 -17.79
N ARG A 156 -19.67 -10.55 -17.78
CA ARG A 156 -20.76 -9.63 -17.47
C ARG A 156 -20.54 -9.03 -16.08
N PRO A 157 -21.07 -7.81 -15.81
CA PRO A 157 -20.92 -7.13 -14.52
C PRO A 157 -21.13 -8.07 -13.33
N LEU A 158 -20.51 -7.74 -12.19
CA LEU A 158 -20.52 -8.53 -10.94
C LEU A 158 -21.90 -9.08 -10.53
N ALA A 159 -22.96 -8.38 -10.95
CA ALA A 159 -24.38 -8.70 -10.90
C ALA A 159 -24.80 -10.09 -11.46
N ASP A 160 -24.11 -10.57 -12.51
CA ASP A 160 -24.45 -11.81 -13.23
C ASP A 160 -23.67 -13.04 -12.72
N LEU A 161 -22.85 -12.88 -11.68
CA LEU A 161 -22.18 -14.01 -11.05
C LEU A 161 -23.22 -14.88 -10.32
N PRO A 162 -23.13 -16.23 -10.42
CA PRO A 162 -24.04 -17.11 -9.70
C PRO A 162 -23.99 -16.81 -8.19
N GLY A 163 -25.17 -16.54 -7.61
CA GLY A 163 -25.35 -16.16 -6.19
C GLY A 163 -25.42 -14.66 -5.91
N TYR A 164 -25.39 -13.80 -6.94
CA TYR A 164 -25.61 -12.35 -6.81
C TYR A 164 -26.98 -11.89 -7.34
N ASN A 165 -27.62 -12.60 -8.27
CA ASN A 165 -28.99 -12.31 -8.77
C ASN A 165 -29.28 -10.81 -9.02
N ASN A 166 -28.43 -10.13 -9.80
CA ASN A 166 -28.53 -8.68 -10.05
C ASN A 166 -28.35 -7.78 -8.82
N GLN A 167 -27.80 -8.29 -7.72
CA GLN A 167 -27.50 -7.52 -6.52
C GLN A 167 -26.01 -7.13 -6.45
N LEU A 168 -25.72 -6.07 -5.71
CA LEU A 168 -24.36 -5.55 -5.55
C LEU A 168 -23.44 -6.50 -4.78
N PHE A 169 -23.99 -7.25 -3.82
CA PHE A 169 -23.29 -8.31 -3.10
C PHE A 169 -24.01 -9.65 -3.27
N ALA A 170 -23.47 -10.72 -2.67
CA ALA A 170 -24.14 -12.01 -2.72
C ALA A 170 -25.52 -11.92 -2.08
N GLU A 171 -26.48 -12.74 -2.53
CA GLU A 171 -27.86 -12.75 -2.00
C GLU A 171 -27.94 -12.94 -0.48
N SER A 172 -26.94 -13.62 0.09
CA SER A 172 -26.80 -13.85 1.52
C SER A 172 -26.41 -12.59 2.31
N ALA A 173 -25.98 -11.51 1.65
CA ALA A 173 -25.45 -10.33 2.32
C ALA A 173 -26.53 -9.54 3.06
N PRO A 174 -26.20 -8.96 4.23
CA PRO A 174 -27.18 -8.28 5.09
C PRO A 174 -27.70 -6.97 4.50
N VAL A 175 -26.96 -6.38 3.57
CA VAL A 175 -27.33 -5.15 2.87
C VAL A 175 -27.02 -5.37 1.40
N ASN A 176 -28.04 -5.23 0.55
CA ASN A 176 -27.93 -5.38 -0.90
C ASN A 176 -28.69 -4.27 -1.61
N PHE A 177 -28.26 -4.00 -2.84
CA PHE A 177 -28.90 -3.06 -3.76
C PHE A 177 -29.12 -3.79 -5.08
N GLU A 178 -30.35 -3.76 -5.58
CA GLU A 178 -30.68 -4.28 -6.91
C GLU A 178 -30.07 -3.38 -7.99
N MET A 179 -29.52 -3.99 -9.04
CA MET A 179 -28.93 -3.34 -10.19
C MET A 179 -29.72 -3.75 -11.44
N GLY A 180 -30.43 -2.80 -12.05
CA GLY A 180 -31.22 -3.01 -13.28
C GLY A 180 -30.49 -2.63 -14.57
N PHE A 181 -29.18 -2.34 -14.50
CA PHE A 181 -28.32 -1.90 -15.62
C PHE A 181 -28.72 -0.57 -16.28
N ASN A 182 -29.26 0.40 -15.53
CA ASN A 182 -29.49 1.77 -15.97
C ASN A 182 -28.35 2.73 -15.56
N VAL A 183 -28.34 3.97 -16.08
CA VAL A 183 -27.38 5.02 -15.68
C VAL A 183 -27.30 5.22 -14.15
N PRO A 184 -28.42 5.23 -13.39
CA PRO A 184 -28.38 5.27 -11.93
C PRO A 184 -27.66 4.07 -11.31
N ASP A 185 -27.78 2.87 -11.88
CA ASP A 185 -27.18 1.65 -11.35
C ASP A 185 -25.67 1.62 -11.56
N LEU A 186 -25.20 2.19 -12.68
CA LEU A 186 -23.77 2.41 -12.91
C LEU A 186 -23.17 3.39 -11.89
N LEU A 187 -23.90 4.46 -11.58
CA LEU A 187 -23.50 5.43 -10.56
C LEU A 187 -23.52 4.81 -9.17
N ILE A 188 -24.48 3.93 -8.87
CA ILE A 188 -24.54 3.16 -7.62
C ILE A 188 -23.35 2.22 -7.52
N GLY A 189 -23.03 1.43 -8.55
CA GLY A 189 -21.91 0.49 -8.53
C GLY A 189 -20.54 1.18 -8.42
N LEU A 190 -20.32 2.24 -9.21
CA LEU A 190 -19.09 3.03 -9.15
C LEU A 190 -18.98 3.80 -7.82
N GLY A 191 -20.07 4.45 -7.41
CA GLY A 191 -20.16 5.17 -6.15
C GLY A 191 -19.90 4.25 -4.96
N ALA A 192 -20.52 3.07 -4.94
CA ALA A 192 -20.30 2.07 -3.90
C ALA A 192 -18.85 1.58 -3.88
N THR A 193 -18.24 1.31 -5.04
CA THR A 193 -16.84 0.87 -5.12
C THR A 193 -15.88 1.94 -4.57
N LEU A 194 -16.05 3.19 -5.00
CA LEU A 194 -15.23 4.31 -4.50
C LEU A 194 -15.46 4.55 -3.00
N PHE A 195 -16.70 4.48 -2.55
CA PHE A 195 -17.08 4.61 -1.14
C PHE A 195 -16.45 3.51 -0.29
N ILE A 196 -16.53 2.26 -0.73
CA ILE A 196 -15.90 1.10 -0.08
C ILE A 196 -14.40 1.30 0.07
N LEU A 197 -13.71 1.65 -1.03
CA LEU A 197 -12.27 1.87 -1.01
C LEU A 197 -11.89 3.03 -0.07
N PHE A 198 -12.69 4.10 -0.07
CA PHE A 198 -12.54 5.22 0.83
C PHE A 198 -12.72 4.82 2.30
N VAL A 199 -13.79 4.07 2.64
CA VAL A 199 -14.07 3.62 4.01
C VAL A 199 -12.96 2.70 4.53
N ILE A 200 -12.54 1.72 3.73
CA ILE A 200 -11.41 0.83 4.05
C ILE A 200 -10.15 1.65 4.32
N ALA A 201 -9.84 2.60 3.43
CA ALA A 201 -8.68 3.46 3.59
C ALA A 201 -8.78 4.39 4.81
N PHE A 202 -9.98 4.91 5.10
CA PHE A 202 -10.26 5.77 6.24
C PHE A 202 -10.05 5.03 7.56
N VAL A 203 -10.69 3.86 7.72
CA VAL A 203 -10.58 3.03 8.93
C VAL A 203 -9.12 2.62 9.14
N LEU A 204 -8.45 2.07 8.12
CA LEU A 204 -7.07 1.62 8.27
C LEU A 204 -6.09 2.76 8.52
N ASN A 205 -6.24 3.91 7.85
CA ASN A 205 -5.37 5.05 8.11
C ASN A 205 -5.61 5.63 9.51
N TYR A 206 -6.86 5.66 10.00
CA TYR A 206 -7.18 6.15 11.34
C TYR A 206 -6.46 5.35 12.43
N PHE A 207 -6.47 4.01 12.33
CA PHE A 207 -5.84 3.13 13.32
C PHE A 207 -4.32 2.94 13.12
N TYR A 208 -3.83 2.87 11.88
CA TYR A 208 -2.45 2.43 11.57
C TYR A 208 -1.61 3.47 10.81
N GLY A 209 -2.14 4.66 10.59
CA GLY A 209 -1.47 5.78 9.92
C GLY A 209 -1.50 5.69 8.39
N GLN A 210 -1.01 6.75 7.74
CA GLN A 210 -1.12 6.91 6.28
C GLN A 210 -0.59 5.70 5.49
N GLY A 211 -1.36 5.26 4.50
CA GLY A 211 -0.99 4.16 3.61
C GLY A 211 -1.04 2.78 4.26
N ALA A 212 -1.77 2.62 5.37
CA ALA A 212 -1.91 1.36 6.10
C ALA A 212 -2.38 0.21 5.20
N PHE A 213 -3.37 0.44 4.33
CA PHE A 213 -3.84 -0.58 3.39
C PHE A 213 -2.70 -1.14 2.52
N CYS A 214 -1.94 -0.27 1.86
CA CYS A 214 -0.79 -0.68 1.02
C CYS A 214 0.29 -1.40 1.82
N ARG A 215 0.44 -1.09 3.12
CA ARG A 215 1.48 -1.63 4.00
C ARG A 215 1.09 -2.92 4.68
N ILE A 216 -0.19 -3.16 4.95
CA ILE A 216 -0.66 -4.32 5.72
C ILE A 216 -1.37 -5.32 4.81
N LEU A 217 -2.31 -4.86 3.99
CA LEU A 217 -3.33 -5.74 3.39
C LEU A 217 -3.23 -5.89 1.88
N CYS A 218 -2.64 -4.93 1.15
CA CYS A 218 -2.62 -4.96 -0.31
C CYS A 218 -1.95 -6.24 -0.87
N PRO A 219 -2.71 -7.14 -1.52
CA PRO A 219 -2.18 -8.43 -2.01
C PRO A 219 -1.24 -8.22 -3.20
N TYR A 220 -1.56 -7.28 -4.09
CA TYR A 220 -0.73 -6.93 -5.24
C TYR A 220 0.66 -6.39 -4.87
N ALA A 221 0.85 -5.90 -3.63
CA ALA A 221 2.15 -5.47 -3.18
C ALA A 221 3.17 -6.62 -3.12
N VAL A 222 2.73 -7.89 -2.99
CA VAL A 222 3.61 -9.07 -3.04
C VAL A 222 4.26 -9.16 -4.42
N LEU A 223 3.44 -9.14 -5.47
CA LEU A 223 3.89 -9.22 -6.87
C LEU A 223 4.78 -8.02 -7.23
N PHE A 224 4.31 -6.80 -6.96
CA PHE A 224 5.00 -5.59 -7.41
C PHE A 224 6.30 -5.30 -6.63
N SER A 225 6.37 -5.68 -5.35
CA SER A 225 7.61 -5.52 -4.58
C SER A 225 8.66 -6.54 -4.99
N GLY A 226 8.26 -7.70 -5.53
CA GLY A 226 9.18 -8.70 -6.09
C GLY A 226 10.01 -8.14 -7.24
N LEU A 227 9.44 -7.24 -8.05
CA LEU A 227 10.10 -6.61 -9.22
C LEU A 227 11.00 -5.41 -8.86
N MET A 228 11.01 -4.98 -7.60
CA MET A 228 11.79 -3.83 -7.16
C MET A 228 13.28 -4.17 -6.98
N ASN A 229 14.14 -3.32 -7.53
CA ASN A 229 15.60 -3.46 -7.58
C ASN A 229 16.12 -4.58 -8.50
N LEU A 230 15.29 -5.18 -9.36
CA LEU A 230 15.75 -6.19 -10.32
C LEU A 230 16.35 -5.56 -11.57
N SER A 231 15.70 -4.55 -12.14
CA SER A 231 16.15 -3.93 -13.38
C SER A 231 17.21 -2.84 -13.13
N PRO A 232 18.33 -2.82 -13.87
CA PRO A 232 19.33 -1.77 -13.79
C PRO A 232 18.81 -0.42 -14.33
N LEU A 233 17.72 -0.42 -15.10
CA LEU A 233 17.10 0.80 -15.63
C LEU A 233 16.29 1.56 -14.58
N GLN A 234 15.96 0.92 -13.46
CA GLN A 234 15.22 1.54 -12.37
C GLN A 234 16.06 2.65 -11.71
N LYS A 235 15.62 3.90 -11.92
CA LYS A 235 16.09 5.04 -11.10
C LYS A 235 15.74 4.80 -9.63
N LYS A 236 16.59 5.28 -8.73
CA LYS A 236 16.36 5.23 -7.28
C LYS A 236 16.47 6.62 -6.70
N ILE A 237 15.76 6.86 -5.59
CA ILE A 237 15.98 8.07 -4.80
C ILE A 237 17.40 7.99 -4.24
N THR A 238 18.26 8.88 -4.71
CA THR A 238 19.70 8.86 -4.49
C THR A 238 20.14 10.19 -3.90
N ARG A 239 21.13 10.15 -3.00
CA ARG A 239 21.75 11.32 -2.41
C ARG A 239 22.61 12.05 -3.45
N VAL A 240 22.35 13.34 -3.61
CA VAL A 240 23.03 14.24 -4.56
C VAL A 240 23.78 15.40 -3.89
N GLY A 241 23.83 15.43 -2.56
CA GLY A 241 24.59 16.41 -1.78
C GLY A 241 24.79 15.93 -0.34
N ASP A 242 25.33 16.78 0.53
CA ASP A 242 25.59 16.40 1.92
C ASP A 242 24.31 16.38 2.77
N CYS A 243 24.03 15.24 3.40
CA CYS A 243 22.84 15.10 4.24
C CYS A 243 23.11 15.59 5.66
N THR A 244 22.37 16.61 6.10
CA THR A 244 22.42 17.12 7.50
C THR A 244 21.79 16.16 8.51
N GLY A 245 21.04 15.17 8.04
CA GLY A 245 20.43 14.17 8.90
C GLY A 245 19.14 14.59 9.63
N CYS A 246 18.46 15.64 9.16
CA CYS A 246 17.25 16.19 9.78
C CYS A 246 16.00 15.28 9.79
N ARG A 247 16.02 14.15 9.08
CA ARG A 247 14.95 13.13 9.01
C ARG A 247 13.56 13.59 8.53
N LYS A 248 13.40 14.84 8.07
CA LYS A 248 12.13 15.33 7.48
C LYS A 248 11.64 14.44 6.32
N CYS A 249 12.57 13.89 5.52
CA CYS A 249 12.27 12.97 4.43
C CYS A 249 11.66 11.64 4.93
N SER A 250 12.15 11.13 6.07
CA SER A 250 11.61 9.93 6.70
C SER A 250 10.25 10.23 7.35
N SER A 251 10.12 11.34 8.10
CA SER A 251 8.86 11.70 8.79
C SER A 251 7.69 11.94 7.84
N ASN A 252 7.95 12.37 6.61
CA ASN A 252 6.92 12.60 5.60
C ASN A 252 6.72 11.42 4.63
N CYS A 253 7.39 10.27 4.85
CA CYS A 253 7.25 9.12 3.97
C CYS A 253 5.93 8.38 4.25
N PRO A 254 4.96 8.39 3.32
CA PRO A 254 3.65 7.78 3.54
C PRO A 254 3.70 6.24 3.47
N GLN A 255 4.87 5.65 3.24
CA GLN A 255 5.11 4.21 3.30
C GLN A 255 5.87 3.80 4.57
N GLY A 256 6.19 4.76 5.46
CA GLY A 256 6.93 4.48 6.70
C GLY A 256 8.37 4.05 6.51
N ILE A 257 8.96 4.37 5.34
CA ILE A 257 10.36 4.07 5.04
C ILE A 257 11.23 5.08 5.75
N ASP A 258 12.26 4.60 6.44
CA ASP A 258 13.27 5.48 7.00
C ASP A 258 14.27 5.91 5.93
N VAL A 259 13.85 6.85 5.07
CA VAL A 259 14.64 7.34 3.92
C VAL A 259 16.02 7.81 4.34
N SER A 260 16.10 8.55 5.46
CA SER A 260 17.34 9.08 5.97
C SER A 260 18.31 8.01 6.50
N ARG A 261 17.80 6.87 6.96
CA ARG A 261 18.61 5.69 7.33
C ARG A 261 19.02 4.88 6.11
N GLU A 262 18.12 4.74 5.13
CA GLU A 262 18.41 4.03 3.88
C GLU A 262 19.58 4.67 3.12
N ILE A 263 19.54 5.98 2.90
CA ILE A 263 20.65 6.66 2.22
C ILE A 263 21.97 6.59 3.01
N HIS A 264 21.94 6.31 4.31
CA HIS A 264 23.15 6.16 5.10
C HIS A 264 23.79 4.77 4.92
N HIS A 265 22.99 3.71 5.01
CA HIS A 265 23.50 2.33 5.00
C HIS A 265 23.54 1.67 3.61
N TYR A 266 22.94 2.27 2.58
CA TYR A 266 22.81 1.66 1.25
C TYR A 266 23.37 2.59 0.17
N ASP A 267 24.63 3.01 0.33
CA ASP A 267 25.39 3.80 -0.65
C ASP A 267 24.65 5.05 -1.14
N GLY A 268 24.00 5.78 -0.22
CA GLY A 268 23.24 6.98 -0.59
C GLY A 268 21.93 6.70 -1.32
N LYS A 269 21.44 5.47 -1.40
CA LYS A 269 20.23 5.10 -2.17
C LYS A 269 19.12 4.55 -1.28
N VAL A 270 17.88 4.85 -1.66
CA VAL A 270 16.70 4.16 -1.13
C VAL A 270 16.50 2.88 -1.91
N THR A 271 16.80 1.74 -1.28
CA THR A 271 16.68 0.38 -1.84
C THR A 271 15.41 -0.34 -1.33
N ASN A 272 14.65 0.27 -0.42
CA ASN A 272 13.40 -0.31 0.07
C ASN A 272 12.43 -0.65 -1.06
N ARG A 273 11.97 -1.92 -1.10
CA ARG A 273 10.99 -2.41 -2.08
C ARG A 273 9.58 -1.84 -1.86
N GLU A 274 9.34 -1.20 -0.71
CA GLU A 274 8.10 -0.49 -0.41
C GLU A 274 8.05 0.94 -0.98
N CYS A 275 9.15 1.42 -1.59
CA CYS A 275 9.18 2.76 -2.18
C CYS A 275 8.28 2.84 -3.41
N ILE A 276 7.19 3.60 -3.30
CA ILE A 276 6.23 3.86 -4.39
C ILE A 276 6.58 5.08 -5.25
N LYS A 277 7.78 5.66 -5.10
CA LYS A 277 8.24 6.84 -5.85
C LYS A 277 7.25 8.03 -5.86
N CYS A 278 6.63 8.31 -4.71
CA CYS A 278 5.73 9.46 -4.55
C CYS A 278 6.44 10.82 -4.42
N TYR A 279 7.78 10.82 -4.36
CA TYR A 279 8.68 11.98 -4.25
C TYR A 279 8.45 12.94 -3.08
N ARG A 280 7.60 12.60 -2.09
CA ARG A 280 7.45 13.41 -0.86
C ARG A 280 8.76 13.63 -0.12
N CYS A 281 9.64 12.63 -0.09
CA CYS A 281 10.96 12.73 0.53
C CYS A 281 11.89 13.70 -0.22
N VAL A 282 11.81 13.73 -1.56
CA VAL A 282 12.51 14.69 -2.40
C VAL A 282 11.96 16.07 -2.12
N ASP A 283 10.65 16.28 -2.27
CA ASP A 283 10.00 17.58 -2.12
C ASP A 283 10.22 18.22 -0.74
N THR A 284 10.08 17.44 0.34
CA THR A 284 10.26 17.90 1.73
C THR A 284 11.70 18.27 2.09
N CYS A 285 12.70 17.78 1.36
CA CYS A 285 14.10 18.04 1.68
C CYS A 285 14.45 19.51 1.41
N SER A 286 14.59 20.31 2.49
CA SER A 286 14.94 21.73 2.43
C SER A 286 16.34 21.99 1.87
N HIS A 287 17.23 21.00 1.91
CA HIS A 287 18.61 21.11 1.41
C HIS A 287 18.79 20.49 0.02
N ASN A 288 17.72 20.02 -0.64
CA ASN A 288 17.77 19.45 -2.00
C ASN A 288 18.76 18.28 -2.18
N VAL A 289 18.95 17.48 -1.12
CA VAL A 289 19.95 16.41 -1.05
C VAL A 289 19.50 15.12 -1.76
N LEU A 290 18.24 15.01 -2.18
CA LEU A 290 17.66 13.78 -2.74
C LEU A 290 17.11 14.03 -4.15
N ALA A 291 17.40 13.11 -5.08
CA ALA A 291 16.84 13.13 -6.44
C ALA A 291 16.59 11.70 -6.97
N ASP A 292 15.65 11.54 -7.91
CA ASP A 292 15.45 10.26 -8.62
C ASP A 292 16.43 10.14 -9.79
N ARG A 293 17.51 9.36 -9.61
CA ARG A 293 18.55 9.15 -10.63
C ARG A 293 19.10 7.72 -10.60
N ARG A 294 19.79 7.31 -11.67
CA ARG A 294 20.45 5.98 -11.75
C ARG A 294 21.86 5.99 -11.17
N GLY A 295 22.58 7.11 -11.32
CA GLY A 295 23.99 7.23 -10.98
C GLY A 295 24.34 6.93 -9.52
N PRO A 296 25.64 6.86 -9.19
CA PRO A 296 26.11 6.71 -7.82
C PRO A 296 25.68 7.92 -6.97
N ALA A 297 25.58 7.70 -5.66
CA ALA A 297 25.36 8.79 -4.73
C ALA A 297 26.63 9.63 -4.57
N VAL A 298 26.43 10.92 -4.30
CA VAL A 298 27.53 11.79 -3.86
C VAL A 298 28.00 11.31 -2.48
N ALA A 299 29.32 11.30 -2.26
CA ALA A 299 29.92 10.93 -0.99
C ALA A 299 29.43 11.84 0.15
N GLN A 300 29.33 11.29 1.37
CA GLN A 300 29.05 12.12 2.55
C GLN A 300 30.40 12.67 3.01
N LEU A 301 30.56 13.99 3.01
CA LEU A 301 31.79 14.63 3.47
C LEU A 301 31.66 15.02 4.95
N THR A 302 30.50 15.55 5.34
CA THR A 302 30.27 16.00 6.71
C THR A 302 29.78 14.86 7.61
N PRO A 303 30.41 14.61 8.77
CA PRO A 303 29.87 13.73 9.79
C PRO A 303 28.44 14.16 10.14
N ARG A 304 27.52 13.21 10.05
CA ARG A 304 26.12 13.46 10.37
C ARG A 304 25.92 13.28 11.87
N LYS A 305 24.98 14.03 12.46
CA LYS A 305 24.45 13.67 13.79
C LYS A 305 23.94 12.21 13.75
N GLU A 306 24.65 11.35 14.48
CA GLU A 306 24.29 9.96 14.71
C GLU A 306 22.86 9.90 15.29
N TYR A 307 22.13 8.86 14.91
CA TYR A 307 20.74 8.69 15.29
C TYR A 307 20.61 8.42 16.80
N ASP A 308 19.79 9.19 17.51
CA ASP A 308 19.28 8.72 18.81
C ASP A 308 18.42 7.48 18.54
N ARG A 309 18.93 6.30 18.93
CA ARG A 309 18.21 5.02 18.84
C ARG A 309 16.90 5.12 19.60
N VAL A 310 15.83 5.58 18.95
CA VAL A 310 14.51 5.56 19.58
C VAL A 310 14.13 4.10 19.91
N PRO A 311 13.55 3.80 21.09
CA PRO A 311 13.29 2.44 21.57
C PRO A 311 12.46 1.54 20.63
N TRP A 312 11.74 2.13 19.68
CA TRP A 312 10.87 1.44 18.72
C TRP A 312 11.51 1.22 17.34
N LEU A 313 12.78 1.59 17.13
CA LEU A 313 13.47 1.32 15.87
C LEU A 313 13.90 -0.15 15.80
N SER A 314 13.29 -0.91 14.89
CA SER A 314 13.63 -2.31 14.69
C SER A 314 15.04 -2.47 14.09
N PRO A 315 15.79 -3.52 14.48
CA PRO A 315 17.06 -3.86 13.85
C PRO A 315 16.91 -4.43 12.42
N THR A 316 15.71 -4.85 12.00
CA THR A 316 15.47 -5.36 10.64
C THR A 316 15.13 -4.23 9.65
N ARG A 317 15.83 -4.22 8.50
CA ARG A 317 15.67 -3.37 7.29
C ARG A 317 14.57 -2.27 7.36
N ASN A 318 15.01 -1.06 7.74
CA ASN A 318 14.61 0.29 7.31
C ASN A 318 13.12 0.73 7.27
N LEU A 319 12.27 0.23 8.15
CA LEU A 319 10.96 0.85 8.40
C LEU A 319 10.95 1.54 9.75
N GLN A 320 10.24 2.66 9.86
CA GLN A 320 10.35 3.58 10.97
C GLN A 320 9.69 3.09 12.26
N VAL A 321 8.72 2.19 12.19
CA VAL A 321 8.10 1.57 13.38
C VAL A 321 7.64 0.14 13.05
N ILE A 322 8.18 -0.85 13.76
CA ILE A 322 7.51 -2.15 13.93
C ILE A 322 6.80 -2.07 15.26
N GLU A 323 5.54 -2.47 15.27
CA GLU A 323 4.74 -2.44 16.49
C GLU A 323 5.37 -3.34 17.56
N PRO A 324 5.46 -2.90 18.83
CA PRO A 324 6.13 -3.63 19.90
C PRO A 324 5.23 -4.76 20.44
N ILE A 325 4.66 -5.55 19.54
CA ILE A 325 3.84 -6.72 19.85
C ILE A 325 4.70 -7.97 19.63
N ALA A 326 4.65 -8.93 20.57
CA ALA A 326 5.43 -10.16 20.44
C ALA A 326 5.01 -10.94 19.19
N ARG A 327 5.95 -11.73 18.64
CA ARG A 327 5.77 -12.45 17.37
C ARG A 327 4.49 -13.28 17.32
N GLY A 328 4.17 -13.99 18.41
CA GLY A 328 2.96 -14.81 18.50
C GLY A 328 1.67 -14.01 18.39
N TYR A 329 1.62 -12.82 18.98
CA TYR A 329 0.45 -11.95 18.98
C TYR A 329 0.22 -11.28 17.61
N ASP A 330 1.28 -10.91 16.89
CA ASP A 330 1.16 -10.41 15.51
C ASP A 330 0.61 -11.52 14.59
N ALA A 331 1.12 -12.75 14.73
CA ALA A 331 0.60 -13.92 14.01
C ALA A 331 -0.86 -14.23 14.37
N ALA A 332 -1.23 -14.20 15.66
CA ALA A 332 -2.60 -14.39 16.11
C ALA A 332 -3.57 -13.36 15.51
N SER A 333 -3.15 -12.08 15.42
CA SER A 333 -3.97 -11.05 14.79
C SER A 333 -4.20 -11.26 13.30
N ILE A 334 -3.22 -11.83 12.60
CA ILE A 334 -3.33 -12.20 11.19
C ILE A 334 -4.25 -13.41 11.02
N VAL A 335 -4.12 -14.42 11.87
CA VAL A 335 -5.00 -15.59 11.86
C VAL A 335 -6.45 -15.16 12.13
N ALA A 336 -6.67 -14.30 13.13
CA ALA A 336 -7.99 -13.74 13.41
C ALA A 336 -8.55 -12.95 12.21
N ALA A 337 -7.71 -12.17 11.53
CA ALA A 337 -8.10 -11.45 10.31
C ALA A 337 -8.51 -12.42 9.20
N VAL A 338 -7.74 -13.48 8.94
CA VAL A 338 -8.05 -14.46 7.89
C VAL A 338 -9.31 -15.25 8.23
N ILE A 339 -9.49 -15.68 9.48
CA ILE A 339 -10.70 -16.41 9.92
C ILE A 339 -11.93 -15.52 9.80
N ALA A 340 -11.88 -14.29 10.34
CA ALA A 340 -12.99 -13.35 10.25
C ALA A 340 -13.32 -13.01 8.79
N GLY A 341 -12.29 -12.75 7.97
CA GLY A 341 -12.46 -12.54 6.53
C GLY A 341 -13.12 -13.72 5.84
N ALA A 342 -12.66 -14.95 6.10
CA ALA A 342 -13.23 -16.17 5.53
C ALA A 342 -14.70 -16.37 5.92
N ILE A 343 -15.05 -16.17 7.19
CA ILE A 343 -16.45 -16.25 7.67
C ILE A 343 -17.32 -15.23 6.93
N THR A 344 -16.86 -13.98 6.84
CA THR A 344 -17.61 -12.93 6.15
C THR A 344 -17.63 -13.08 4.63
N SER A 345 -16.73 -13.88 4.05
CA SER A 345 -16.64 -14.04 2.59
C SER A 345 -17.85 -14.76 1.98
N VAL A 346 -18.66 -15.43 2.81
CA VAL A 346 -19.96 -16.01 2.45
C VAL A 346 -20.92 -14.94 1.89
N PHE A 347 -20.75 -13.68 2.29
CA PHE A 347 -21.54 -12.55 1.81
C PHE A 347 -20.97 -11.89 0.53
N GLY A 348 -19.83 -12.39 0.03
CA GLY A 348 -19.15 -11.89 -1.15
C GLY A 348 -17.72 -11.41 -0.89
N GLY A 349 -16.97 -11.15 -1.98
CA GLY A 349 -15.54 -10.82 -1.91
C GLY A 349 -15.22 -9.51 -1.20
N PHE A 350 -16.12 -8.52 -1.24
CA PHE A 350 -15.99 -7.28 -0.47
C PHE A 350 -15.97 -7.55 1.04
N TRP A 351 -16.88 -8.40 1.51
CA TRP A 351 -17.07 -8.69 2.92
C TRP A 351 -15.86 -9.39 3.54
N PHE A 352 -15.10 -10.15 2.75
CA PHE A 352 -13.80 -10.66 3.18
C PHE A 352 -12.88 -9.56 3.72
N TYR A 353 -12.77 -8.42 3.03
CA TYR A 353 -11.93 -7.32 3.48
C TYR A 353 -12.49 -6.66 4.73
N VAL A 354 -13.82 -6.53 4.83
CA VAL A 354 -14.51 -6.00 6.02
C VAL A 354 -14.20 -6.87 7.24
N GLY A 355 -14.47 -8.17 7.15
CA GLY A 355 -14.19 -9.13 8.23
C GLY A 355 -12.71 -9.18 8.58
N ALA A 356 -11.81 -9.17 7.58
CA ALA A 356 -10.37 -9.17 7.83
C ALA A 356 -9.90 -7.90 8.56
N ILE A 357 -10.41 -6.72 8.20
CA ILE A 357 -10.05 -5.45 8.85
C ILE A 357 -10.56 -5.43 10.30
N PHE A 358 -11.83 -5.76 10.52
CA PHE A 358 -12.41 -5.77 11.86
C PHE A 358 -11.80 -6.85 12.75
N GLY A 359 -11.57 -8.05 12.22
CA GLY A 359 -10.88 -9.12 12.94
C GLY A 359 -9.44 -8.73 13.31
N PHE A 360 -8.71 -8.12 12.38
CA PHE A 360 -7.35 -7.63 12.62
C PHE A 360 -7.30 -6.54 13.70
N ILE A 361 -8.17 -5.52 13.60
CA ILE A 361 -8.25 -4.42 14.56
C ILE A 361 -8.72 -4.93 15.93
N GLY A 362 -9.82 -5.66 15.98
CA GLY A 362 -10.43 -6.14 17.22
C GLY A 362 -9.48 -7.05 18.00
N CYS A 363 -8.85 -8.03 17.32
CA CYS A 363 -7.86 -8.90 17.95
C CYS A 363 -6.68 -8.09 18.52
N ARG A 364 -6.18 -7.08 17.79
CA ARG A 364 -5.06 -6.27 18.27
C ARG A 364 -5.42 -5.36 19.42
N GLN A 365 -6.58 -4.71 19.39
CA GLN A 365 -7.04 -3.90 20.52
C GLN A 365 -7.23 -4.76 21.77
N LEU A 366 -7.81 -5.95 21.62
CA LEU A 366 -7.94 -6.92 22.71
C LEU A 366 -6.57 -7.35 23.25
N LEU A 367 -5.63 -7.71 22.38
CA LEU A 367 -4.27 -8.11 22.78
C LEU A 367 -3.55 -6.97 23.50
N ILE A 368 -3.65 -5.73 23.01
CA ILE A 368 -3.04 -4.55 23.67
C ILE A 368 -3.70 -4.30 25.03
N TYR A 369 -5.01 -4.44 25.13
CA TYR A 369 -5.77 -4.27 26.37
C TYR A 369 -5.39 -5.32 27.42
N VAL A 370 -5.36 -6.61 27.02
CA VAL A 370 -5.06 -7.75 27.91
C VAL A 370 -3.57 -7.79 28.30
N LEU A 371 -2.67 -7.38 27.42
CA LEU A 371 -1.20 -7.52 27.58
C LEU A 371 -0.48 -6.21 27.92
N GLY A 372 -1.21 -5.16 28.32
CA GLY A 372 -0.65 -3.86 28.66
C GLY A 372 0.45 -3.94 29.73
N PRO A 373 1.10 -2.80 30.04
CA PRO A 373 2.45 -2.36 29.64
C PRO A 373 3.62 -3.36 29.79
N ASP A 374 3.41 -4.50 30.42
CA ASP A 374 4.47 -5.39 30.93
C ASP A 374 5.17 -6.19 29.81
N SER A 375 4.49 -6.41 28.68
CA SER A 375 5.09 -7.03 27.49
C SER A 375 6.02 -6.07 26.73
N GLN A 376 5.67 -4.78 26.66
CA GLN A 376 6.52 -3.75 26.04
C GLN A 376 7.76 -3.50 26.90
N SER A 377 7.62 -3.45 28.23
CA SER A 377 8.73 -3.23 29.16
C SER A 377 9.69 -4.44 29.24
N ARG A 378 9.18 -5.68 29.28
CA ARG A 378 10.02 -6.90 29.30
C ARG A 378 10.75 -7.13 27.97
N HIS A 379 10.11 -6.85 26.83
CA HIS A 379 10.77 -6.98 25.54
C HIS A 379 11.82 -5.86 25.34
N GLN A 380 11.57 -4.65 25.83
CA GLN A 380 12.53 -3.54 25.86
C GLN A 380 13.72 -3.84 26.78
N ARG A 381 13.50 -4.34 28.02
CA ARG A 381 14.58 -4.72 28.95
C ARG A 381 15.46 -5.86 28.42
N ARG A 382 14.86 -6.90 27.82
CA ARG A 382 15.63 -8.01 27.19
C ARG A 382 16.45 -7.58 25.98
N ARG A 383 16.05 -6.52 25.26
CA ARG A 383 16.79 -6.00 24.11
C ARG A 383 17.83 -4.93 24.47
N GLY A 384 17.62 -4.15 25.53
CA GLY A 384 18.68 -3.30 26.10
C GLY A 384 19.86 -4.15 26.55
N ALA A 385 19.59 -5.20 27.35
CA ALA A 385 20.63 -6.12 27.82
C ALA A 385 21.36 -6.88 26.69
N ALA A 386 20.73 -7.11 25.55
CA ALA A 386 21.37 -7.76 24.39
C ALA A 386 22.13 -6.77 23.48
N ALA A 387 21.83 -5.47 23.55
CA ALA A 387 22.53 -4.43 22.80
C ALA A 387 23.82 -3.98 23.51
N ASP A 388 23.88 -4.12 24.83
CA ASP A 388 25.06 -3.78 25.64
C ASP A 388 26.11 -4.92 25.67
N GLY A 389 25.80 -6.09 25.10
CA GLY A 389 26.65 -7.28 25.11
C GLY A 389 27.32 -7.65 23.78
N VAL A 390 27.20 -6.83 22.73
CA VAL A 390 27.87 -7.08 21.43
C VAL A 390 29.06 -6.13 21.28
N ASP A 391 30.17 -6.61 21.83
CA ASP A 391 31.57 -6.44 21.44
C ASP A 391 31.93 -5.21 20.59
N SER A 392 32.60 -4.26 21.25
CA SER A 392 33.29 -3.11 20.71
C SER A 392 34.73 -3.46 20.30
N SER A 393 34.90 -4.32 19.32
CA SER A 393 36.21 -4.57 18.69
C SER A 393 36.19 -4.09 17.23
N PRO A 394 37.06 -3.14 16.84
CA PRO A 394 37.16 -2.69 15.46
C PRO A 394 37.78 -3.80 14.59
N PRO A 395 37.37 -3.95 13.32
CA PRO A 395 38.04 -4.87 12.41
C PRO A 395 39.47 -4.41 12.17
N ALA A 396 40.41 -5.33 12.36
CA ALA A 396 41.83 -5.19 12.03
C ALA A 396 42.04 -5.15 10.51
#